data_AF-A0A7W0RAN0-F1
#
_entry.id   AF-A0A7W0RAN0-F1
#
_cell.length_a   1.000
_cell.length_b   1.000
_cell.length_c   1.000
_cell.angle_alpha   90.00
_cell.angle_beta   90.00
_cell.angle_gamma   90.00
#
_symmetry.space_group_name_H-M   'P 1'
#
loop_
_entity.id
_entity.type
_entity.pdbx_description
1 polymer ?
#
loop_
_entity_poly.entity_id
_entity_poly.type
_entity_poly.pdbx_seq_one_letter_code
_entity_poly.pdbx_strand_id
1 'polypeptide(L)'
;SARLEAELSELDTEEGEAMRHELGVLESGLATVIRESWELLGLISFFTAGEGKEGRAWAVPRGTRARGAAGRIHTDIERGFVAAEVVNWSDLVSSGGYTGAREAAKLRVEGREYEMRDGDVMTVRFTP
;
A
#
# COMPACT_ATOMS: atom_id res chain seq x y z
N SER A 1 26.19 -5.15 3.18
CA SER A 1 26.89 -5.59 4.42
C SER A 1 26.19 -4.94 5.60
N ALA A 2 25.83 -5.68 6.65
CA ALA A 2 25.05 -5.12 7.78
C ALA A 2 25.74 -3.93 8.47
N ARG A 3 27.08 -3.94 8.54
CA ARG A 3 27.87 -2.82 9.08
C ARG A 3 27.74 -1.55 8.23
N LEU A 4 27.82 -1.72 6.91
CA LEU A 4 27.66 -0.61 5.96
C LEU A 4 26.25 0.01 6.03
N GLU A 5 25.21 -0.81 6.17
CA GLU A 5 23.83 -0.29 6.32
C GLU A 5 23.66 0.51 7.62
N ALA A 6 24.31 0.09 8.70
CA ALA A 6 24.28 0.82 9.97
C ALA A 6 24.96 2.19 9.83
N GLU A 7 26.16 2.23 9.24
CA GLU A 7 26.88 3.48 8.94
C GLU A 7 26.04 4.41 8.05
N LEU A 8 25.41 3.87 6.99
CA LEU A 8 24.52 4.63 6.10
C LEU A 8 23.24 5.14 6.78
N SER A 9 22.78 4.49 7.85
CA SER A 9 21.56 4.87 8.58
C SER A 9 21.78 6.02 9.58
N GLU A 10 23.04 6.28 9.94
CA GLU A 10 23.43 7.38 10.83
C GLU A 10 23.70 8.68 10.06
N LEU A 11 23.89 8.59 8.74
CA LEU A 11 24.06 9.74 7.85
C LEU A 11 22.71 10.40 7.54
N ASP A 12 22.75 11.68 7.19
CA ASP A 12 21.59 12.30 6.59
C ASP A 12 21.29 11.72 5.19
N THR A 13 20.09 12.01 4.68
CA THR A 13 19.62 11.43 3.42
C THR A 13 20.54 11.72 2.24
N GLU A 14 21.12 12.93 2.18
CA GLU A 14 21.91 13.42 1.05
C GLU A 14 23.33 12.84 1.08
N GLU A 15 23.95 12.82 2.27
CA GLU A 15 25.24 12.17 2.52
C GLU A 15 25.18 10.66 2.29
N GLY A 16 24.11 10.02 2.76
CA GLY A 16 23.88 8.59 2.57
C GLY A 16 23.70 8.22 1.09
N GLU A 17 23.05 9.06 0.30
CA GLU A 17 22.93 8.86 -1.16
C GLU A 17 24.26 9.02 -1.89
N ALA A 18 25.04 10.05 -1.55
CA ALA A 18 26.37 10.26 -2.12
C ALA A 18 27.30 9.07 -1.85
N MET A 19 27.34 8.57 -0.59
CA MET A 19 28.14 7.42 -0.21
C MET A 19 27.68 6.13 -0.91
N ARG A 20 26.36 5.92 -1.07
CA ARG A 20 25.81 4.79 -1.84
C ARG A 20 26.28 4.82 -3.29
N HIS A 21 26.25 5.99 -3.92
CA HIS A 21 26.71 6.18 -5.29
C HIS A 21 28.21 5.91 -5.45
N GLU A 22 29.05 6.40 -4.54
CA GLU A 22 30.50 6.13 -4.54
C GLU A 22 30.83 4.65 -4.37
N LEU A 23 30.05 3.93 -3.56
CA LEU A 23 30.23 2.50 -3.31
C LEU A 23 29.60 1.61 -4.40
N GLY A 24 28.91 2.19 -5.39
CA GLY A 24 28.21 1.45 -6.44
C GLY A 24 27.00 0.65 -5.95
N VAL A 25 26.44 1.02 -4.80
CA VAL A 25 25.29 0.36 -4.18
C VAL A 25 24.02 1.12 -4.54
N LEU A 26 23.25 0.57 -5.48
CA LEU A 26 22.07 1.23 -6.05
C LEU A 26 20.83 1.22 -5.14
N GLU A 27 20.75 0.26 -4.21
CA GLU A 27 19.63 0.10 -3.27
C GLU A 27 20.17 -0.25 -1.88
N SER A 28 19.53 0.26 -0.83
CA SER A 28 19.81 -0.20 0.55
C SER A 28 19.56 -1.70 0.67
N GLY A 29 20.52 -2.44 1.23
CA GLY A 29 20.35 -3.85 1.54
C GLY A 29 19.19 -4.11 2.51
N LEU A 30 18.87 -3.14 3.38
CA LEU A 30 17.67 -3.22 4.22
C LEU A 30 16.38 -3.16 3.40
N ALA A 31 16.30 -2.26 2.41
CA ALA A 31 15.15 -2.17 1.51
C ALA A 31 14.96 -3.47 0.73
N THR A 32 16.06 -4.07 0.24
CA THR A 32 16.03 -5.39 -0.38
C THR A 32 15.49 -6.45 0.59
N VAL A 33 15.99 -6.54 1.82
CA VAL A 33 15.51 -7.51 2.81
C VAL A 33 14.02 -7.35 3.10
N ILE A 34 13.52 -6.12 3.24
CA ILE A 34 12.10 -5.87 3.47
C ILE A 34 11.27 -6.35 2.28
N ARG A 35 11.67 -5.99 1.05
CA ARG A 35 10.97 -6.37 -0.18
C ARG A 35 10.91 -7.88 -0.35
N GLU A 36 12.05 -8.56 -0.22
CA GLU A 36 12.14 -10.02 -0.34
C GLU A 36 11.37 -10.72 0.78
N SER A 37 11.34 -10.16 1.99
CA SER A 37 10.52 -10.70 3.09
C SER A 37 9.02 -10.59 2.81
N TRP A 38 8.58 -9.48 2.21
CA TRP A 38 7.18 -9.29 1.80
C TRP A 38 6.77 -10.30 0.74
N GLU A 39 7.63 -10.51 -0.25
CA GLU A 39 7.42 -11.48 -1.31
C GLU A 39 7.39 -12.92 -0.77
N LEU A 40 8.35 -13.27 0.10
CA LEU A 40 8.43 -14.58 0.75
C LEU A 40 7.19 -14.90 1.58
N LEU A 41 6.66 -13.92 2.31
CA LEU A 41 5.43 -14.06 3.10
C LEU A 41 4.16 -13.97 2.24
N GLY A 42 4.28 -13.69 0.94
CA GLY A 42 3.16 -13.54 0.02
C GLY A 42 2.25 -12.38 0.40
N LEU A 43 2.78 -11.31 1.00
CA LEU A 43 2.02 -10.15 1.44
C LEU A 43 1.81 -9.16 0.29
N ILE A 44 0.67 -8.47 0.34
CA ILE A 44 0.39 -7.27 -0.44
C ILE A 44 0.04 -6.13 0.52
N SER A 45 0.18 -4.90 0.05
CA SER A 45 -0.24 -3.70 0.75
C SER A 45 -1.40 -3.07 0.01
N PHE A 46 -2.52 -2.87 0.71
CA PHE A 46 -3.58 -1.97 0.23
C PHE A 46 -3.63 -0.72 1.11
N PHE A 47 -4.28 0.33 0.63
CA PHE A 47 -4.32 1.62 1.28
C PHE A 47 -5.75 2.04 1.59
N THR A 48 -5.90 2.83 2.65
CA THR A 48 -7.07 3.67 2.86
C THR A 48 -6.63 5.11 2.81
N ALA A 49 -7.29 5.93 2.01
CA ALA A 49 -7.02 7.37 1.91
C ALA A 49 -8.34 8.11 1.66
N GLY A 50 -8.50 9.29 2.24
CA GLY A 50 -9.72 10.07 2.07
C GLY A 50 -9.51 11.52 2.48
N GLU A 51 -10.41 12.39 2.03
CA GLU A 51 -10.34 13.81 2.38
C GLU A 51 -10.45 13.98 3.90
N GLY A 52 -9.51 14.75 4.47
CA GLY A 52 -9.42 14.97 5.92
C GLY A 52 -9.01 13.75 6.74
N LYS A 53 -8.50 12.68 6.12
CA LYS A 53 -8.00 11.48 6.80
C LYS A 53 -6.59 11.14 6.34
N GLU A 54 -5.78 10.63 7.27
CA GLU A 54 -4.45 10.13 6.95
C GLU A 54 -4.52 8.94 5.99
N GLY A 55 -3.57 8.90 5.04
CA GLY A 55 -3.32 7.72 4.24
C GLY A 55 -2.69 6.63 5.11
N ARG A 56 -3.23 5.41 5.07
CA ARG A 56 -2.69 4.28 5.83
C ARG A 56 -2.50 3.06 4.95
N ALA A 57 -1.37 2.38 5.12
CA ALA A 57 -1.06 1.09 4.50
C ALA A 57 -1.52 -0.07 5.40
N TRP A 58 -2.05 -1.11 4.77
CA TRP A 58 -2.54 -2.32 5.42
C TRP A 58 -1.94 -3.54 4.73
N ALA A 59 -1.14 -4.30 5.46
CA ALA A 59 -0.59 -5.56 4.98
C ALA A 59 -1.60 -6.70 5.12
N VAL A 60 -1.82 -7.44 4.05
CA VAL A 60 -2.66 -8.65 4.02
C VAL A 60 -2.02 -9.72 3.13
N PRO A 61 -2.29 -11.01 3.34
CA PRO A 61 -1.89 -12.04 2.40
C PRO A 61 -2.48 -11.81 1.01
N ARG A 62 -1.73 -12.12 -0.04
CA ARG A 62 -2.24 -12.21 -1.42
C ARG A 62 -3.42 -13.18 -1.47
N GLY A 63 -4.44 -12.87 -2.26
CA GLY A 63 -5.69 -13.64 -2.26
C GLY A 63 -6.73 -13.15 -1.23
N THR A 64 -6.37 -12.20 -0.36
CA THR A 64 -7.34 -11.63 0.60
C THR A 64 -8.46 -10.92 -0.16
N ARG A 65 -9.71 -11.29 0.17
CA ARG A 65 -10.91 -10.68 -0.42
C ARG A 65 -11.27 -9.36 0.25
N ALA A 66 -11.98 -8.48 -0.46
CA ALA A 66 -12.36 -7.14 0.00
C ALA A 66 -13.02 -7.12 1.38
N ARG A 67 -13.92 -8.07 1.67
CA ARG A 67 -14.54 -8.19 3.00
C ARG A 67 -13.52 -8.49 4.11
N GLY A 68 -12.58 -9.40 3.86
CA GLY A 68 -11.52 -9.72 4.82
C GLY A 68 -10.52 -8.57 5.00
N ALA A 69 -10.19 -7.87 3.92
CA ALA A 69 -9.39 -6.66 3.97
C ALA A 69 -10.06 -5.54 4.79
N ALA A 70 -11.38 -5.39 4.67
CA ALA A 70 -12.15 -4.47 5.51
C ALA A 70 -12.08 -4.85 7.00
N GLY A 71 -12.03 -6.14 7.33
CA GLY A 71 -11.85 -6.63 8.70
C GLY A 71 -10.50 -6.25 9.31
N ARG A 72 -9.47 -6.10 8.47
CA ARG A 72 -8.16 -5.63 8.91
C ARG A 72 -8.20 -4.17 9.38
N ILE A 73 -9.12 -3.37 8.82
CA ILE A 73 -9.39 -1.99 9.24
C ILE A 73 -10.15 -2.01 10.57
N HIS A 74 -11.29 -2.70 10.63
CA HIS A 74 -12.07 -2.91 11.85
C HIS A 74 -13.06 -4.07 11.65
N THR A 75 -13.31 -4.85 12.71
CA THR A 75 -14.17 -6.04 12.66
C THR A 75 -15.64 -5.70 12.36
N ASP A 76 -16.15 -4.56 12.84
CA ASP A 76 -17.51 -4.12 12.51
C ASP A 76 -17.69 -3.76 11.02
N ILE A 77 -16.65 -3.25 10.36
CA ILE A 77 -16.69 -2.92 8.93
C ILE A 77 -16.78 -4.22 8.11
N GLU A 78 -16.08 -5.29 8.52
CA GLU A 78 -16.21 -6.61 7.90
C GLU A 78 -17.61 -7.21 8.05
N ARG A 79 -18.22 -7.07 9.23
CA ARG A 79 -19.58 -7.55 9.51
C ARG A 79 -20.61 -6.80 8.67
N GLY A 80 -20.49 -5.47 8.63
CA GLY A 80 -21.38 -4.58 7.92
C GLY A 80 -21.06 -4.40 6.43
N PHE A 81 -20.09 -5.12 5.87
CA PHE A 81 -19.59 -4.87 4.51
C PHE A 81 -20.71 -4.94 3.46
N VAL A 82 -20.89 -3.86 2.70
CA VAL A 82 -21.82 -3.79 1.57
C VAL A 82 -21.06 -3.88 0.26
N ALA A 83 -20.12 -2.96 0.04
CA ALA A 83 -19.28 -2.86 -1.15
C ALA A 83 -18.03 -2.05 -0.85
N ALA A 84 -17.07 -2.04 -1.76
CA ALA A 84 -15.89 -1.19 -1.68
C ALA A 84 -15.69 -0.39 -2.97
N GLU A 85 -15.34 0.89 -2.85
CA GLU A 85 -14.74 1.63 -3.96
C GLU A 85 -13.24 1.33 -3.98
N VAL A 86 -12.72 0.89 -5.13
CA VAL A 86 -11.33 0.44 -5.29
C VAL A 86 -10.72 1.12 -6.51
N VAL A 87 -9.50 1.64 -6.35
CA VAL A 87 -8.67 2.21 -7.41
C VAL A 87 -7.20 1.96 -7.08
N ASN A 88 -6.35 1.69 -8.06
CA ASN A 88 -4.92 1.56 -7.79
C ASN A 88 -4.32 2.92 -7.40
N TRP A 89 -3.38 2.98 -6.46
CA TRP A 89 -2.78 4.24 -6.02
C TRP A 89 -2.14 5.02 -7.18
N SER A 90 -1.51 4.34 -8.14
CA SER A 90 -0.84 4.99 -9.27
C SER A 90 -1.86 5.69 -10.17
N ASP A 91 -3.01 5.05 -10.34
CA ASP A 91 -4.15 5.59 -11.07
C ASP A 91 -4.78 6.78 -10.32
N LEU A 92 -4.93 6.67 -9.00
CA LEU A 92 -5.46 7.75 -8.17
C LEU A 92 -4.57 9.01 -8.25
N VAL A 93 -3.24 8.83 -8.14
CA VAL A 93 -2.27 9.93 -8.21
C VAL A 93 -2.23 10.52 -9.63
N SER A 94 -2.10 9.69 -10.66
CA SER A 94 -2.02 10.16 -12.05
C SER A 94 -3.29 10.87 -12.53
N SER A 95 -4.45 10.54 -11.94
CA SER A 95 -5.72 11.19 -12.23
C SER A 95 -6.01 12.43 -11.36
N GLY A 96 -5.07 12.86 -10.50
CA GLY A 96 -5.26 14.04 -9.64
C GLY A 96 -6.28 13.85 -8.51
N GLY A 97 -6.50 12.60 -8.08
CA GLY A 97 -7.40 12.24 -6.99
C GLY A 97 -8.70 11.56 -7.43
N TYR A 98 -9.62 11.40 -6.48
CA TYR A 98 -10.83 10.57 -6.64
C TYR A 98 -11.77 11.06 -7.75
N THR A 99 -11.92 12.38 -7.90
CA THR A 99 -12.77 12.97 -8.94
C THR A 99 -12.25 12.60 -10.33
N GLY A 100 -10.98 12.87 -10.61
CA GLY A 100 -10.40 12.53 -11.92
C GLY A 100 -10.33 11.03 -12.16
N ALA A 101 -10.08 10.21 -11.13
CA ALA A 101 -10.09 8.76 -11.27
C ALA A 101 -11.50 8.22 -11.61
N ARG A 102 -12.55 8.83 -11.06
CA ARG A 102 -13.94 8.52 -11.40
C ARG A 102 -14.29 8.94 -12.82
N GLU A 103 -13.91 10.14 -13.24
CA GLU A 103 -14.12 10.63 -14.61
C GLU A 103 -13.38 9.79 -15.66
N ALA A 104 -12.19 9.30 -15.32
CA ALA A 104 -11.41 8.38 -16.15
C ALA A 104 -11.89 6.91 -16.09
N ALA A 105 -13.00 6.62 -15.40
CA ALA A 105 -13.55 5.27 -15.20
C ALA A 105 -12.58 4.26 -14.55
N LYS A 106 -11.63 4.75 -13.74
CA LYS A 106 -10.65 3.93 -13.02
C LYS A 106 -11.10 3.52 -11.62
N LEU A 107 -12.00 4.29 -11.02
CA LEU A 107 -12.62 3.97 -9.73
C LEU A 107 -13.71 2.92 -9.91
N ARG A 108 -13.51 1.73 -9.34
CA ARG A 108 -14.44 0.59 -9.46
C ARG A 108 -15.23 0.40 -8.18
N VAL A 109 -16.44 -0.13 -8.31
CA VAL A 109 -17.22 -0.62 -7.17
C VAL A 109 -17.15 -2.14 -7.16
N GLU A 110 -16.55 -2.67 -6.12
CA GLU A 110 -16.22 -4.08 -5.98
C GLU A 110 -17.05 -4.73 -4.86
N GLY A 111 -17.43 -5.99 -5.09
CA GLY A 111 -18.17 -6.79 -4.13
C GLY A 111 -17.27 -7.48 -3.09
N ARG A 112 -17.90 -8.20 -2.15
CA ARG A 112 -17.21 -8.92 -1.07
C ARG A 112 -16.17 -9.94 -1.53
N GLU A 113 -16.35 -10.48 -2.74
CA GLU A 113 -15.51 -11.52 -3.34
C GLU A 113 -14.32 -10.98 -4.14
N TYR A 114 -14.23 -9.66 -4.35
CA TYR A 114 -13.10 -9.06 -5.06
C TYR A 114 -11.79 -9.39 -4.33
N GLU A 115 -10.83 -9.94 -5.07
CA GLU A 115 -9.49 -10.21 -4.57
C GLU A 115 -8.66 -8.92 -4.59
N MET A 116 -8.20 -8.49 -3.42
CA MET A 116 -7.40 -7.28 -3.28
C MET A 116 -6.08 -7.42 -4.05
N ARG A 117 -5.68 -6.32 -4.69
CA ARG A 117 -4.40 -6.23 -5.40
C ARG A 117 -3.44 -5.33 -4.66
N ASP A 118 -2.16 -5.61 -4.85
CA ASP A 118 -1.11 -4.74 -4.30
C ASP A 118 -1.28 -3.32 -4.85
N GLY A 119 -1.25 -2.35 -3.94
CA GLY A 119 -1.44 -0.95 -4.26
C GLY A 119 -2.89 -0.48 -4.41
N ASP A 120 -3.89 -1.34 -4.18
CA ASP A 120 -5.28 -0.91 -4.19
C ASP A 120 -5.53 0.11 -3.07
N VAL A 121 -6.19 1.22 -3.40
CA VAL A 121 -6.78 2.17 -2.46
C VAL A 121 -8.25 1.82 -2.32
N MET A 122 -8.66 1.46 -1.11
CA MET A 122 -9.99 0.96 -0.79
C MET A 122 -10.76 1.93 0.12
N THR A 123 -11.99 2.25 -0.26
CA THR A 123 -12.97 2.92 0.60
C THR A 123 -14.19 2.02 0.78
N VAL A 124 -14.45 1.58 2.02
CA VAL A 124 -15.51 0.60 2.31
C VAL A 124 -16.84 1.30 2.60
N ARG A 125 -17.91 0.83 1.95
CA ARG A 125 -19.29 1.13 2.31
C ARG A 125 -19.80 0.01 3.22
N PHE A 126 -20.23 0.36 4.44
CA PHE A 126 -20.72 -0.61 5.41
C PHE A 126 -21.98 -0.09 6.13
N THR A 127 -22.76 -1.01 6.68
CA THR A 127 -23.92 -0.72 7.53
C THR A 127 -23.72 -1.37 8.89
N PRO A 128 -23.80 -0.62 10.01
CA PRO A 128 -23.63 -1.15 11.37
C PRO A 128 -24.63 -2.25 11.74
#